data_AF-A0A9D7UK16-F1
#
_entry.id   AF-A0A9D7UK16-F1
#
_cell.length_a   1.000
_cell.length_b   1.000
_cell.length_c   1.000
_cell.angle_alpha   90.00
_cell.angle_beta   90.00
_cell.angle_gamma   90.00
#
_symmetry.space_group_name_H-M   'P 1'
#
loop_
_entity.id
_entity.type
_entity.pdbx_description
1 polymer ?
#
loop_
_entity_poly.entity_id
_entity_poly.type
_entity_poly.pdbx_seq_one_letter_code
_entity_poly.pdbx_strand_id
1 'polypeptide(L)'
;MARWTAGLAAWAAATGALAQPGLTRVDRLMYLGNPTCTGAKCHSGDPKMQGGQLIGDEFTIWTDSDPHAKAFKTLSNAASKAIASKLSIESAASSARCLSCHAADVPAGQRGERWALDQAVSCEACHGPAEKYLEPHAKAGWTAGQRKSLDVKGMREAHGLLDTSNLGLRATMCTACHLQIDKDLVDAGHPELQFEMGWYNEYLWNENYATHWTKPEGDPVSARLWAIGQMVSLDAARAQVESWRAKGWDASSAEGLVALYGKGAEVAKKHFGAGGVDALQTAAISAASAAAAAADLAGLAGSAANQQQREIVLFGVASLVFSCHDLNGTEPPDEFWDIYDGAMSAEGAAFGAQVQALAAMAK
;
A
#
# COMPACT_ATOMS: atom_id res chain seq x y z
N MET A 1 13.04 -6.00 -65.11
CA MET A 1 13.80 -5.22 -64.12
C MET A 1 12.81 -4.59 -63.17
N ALA A 2 12.81 -5.04 -61.92
CA ALA A 2 11.86 -4.67 -60.87
C ALA A 2 12.06 -3.22 -60.43
N ARG A 3 10.96 -2.48 -60.23
CA ARG A 3 10.96 -1.23 -59.46
C ARG A 3 9.93 -1.34 -58.35
N TRP A 4 10.46 -1.17 -57.14
CA TRP A 4 9.85 -1.43 -55.85
C TRP A 4 8.80 -0.36 -55.51
N THR A 5 7.61 -0.79 -55.12
CA THR A 5 6.63 0.03 -54.41
C THR A 5 7.03 0.11 -52.94
N ALA A 6 7.43 1.28 -52.47
CA ALA A 6 7.68 1.54 -51.06
C ALA A 6 6.34 1.58 -50.31
N GLY A 7 6.06 0.55 -49.50
CA GLY A 7 4.96 0.55 -48.56
C GLY A 7 5.28 1.44 -47.37
N LEU A 8 4.39 2.40 -47.07
CA LEU A 8 4.35 3.11 -45.81
C LEU A 8 3.94 2.11 -44.71
N ALA A 9 4.92 1.60 -43.97
CA ALA A 9 4.67 0.87 -42.74
C ALA A 9 4.26 1.88 -41.66
N ALA A 10 2.97 1.90 -41.33
CA ALA A 10 2.47 2.61 -40.16
C ALA A 10 3.10 1.99 -38.91
N TRP A 11 3.97 2.75 -38.25
CA TRP A 11 4.40 2.44 -36.89
C TRP A 11 3.20 2.66 -35.97
N ALA A 12 2.48 1.58 -35.68
CA ALA A 12 1.60 1.55 -34.52
C ALA A 12 2.50 1.67 -33.30
N ALA A 13 2.52 2.85 -32.67
CA ALA A 13 3.04 3.00 -31.33
C ALA A 13 2.22 2.08 -30.43
N ALA A 14 2.79 0.93 -30.06
CA ALA A 14 2.26 0.10 -29.01
C ALA A 14 2.34 0.91 -27.71
N THR A 15 1.27 1.64 -27.40
CA THR A 15 1.03 2.15 -26.05
C THR A 15 0.75 0.93 -25.18
N GLY A 16 1.81 0.27 -24.75
CA GLY A 16 1.76 -0.68 -23.65
C GLY A 16 1.38 0.09 -22.40
N ALA A 17 0.07 0.23 -22.17
CA ALA A 17 -0.42 0.51 -20.84
C ALA A 17 0.13 -0.60 -19.95
N LEU A 18 1.01 -0.24 -19.02
CA LEU A 18 1.45 -1.12 -17.96
C LEU A 18 0.19 -1.54 -17.22
N ALA A 19 -0.34 -2.73 -17.53
CA ALA A 19 -1.31 -3.38 -16.67
C ALA A 19 -0.53 -3.79 -15.42
N GLN A 20 -0.51 -2.91 -14.41
CA GLN A 20 0.00 -3.29 -13.11
C GLN A 20 -0.85 -4.45 -12.58
N PRO A 21 -0.24 -5.57 -12.19
CA PRO A 21 -0.94 -6.59 -11.42
C PRO A 21 -1.19 -6.03 -10.03
N GLY A 22 -2.42 -5.60 -9.74
CA GLY A 22 -2.78 -5.20 -8.39
C GLY A 22 -4.21 -4.69 -8.29
N LEU A 23 -4.62 -3.82 -9.20
CA LEU A 23 -6.01 -3.42 -9.35
C LEU A 23 -6.24 -3.10 -10.82
N THR A 24 -6.92 -4.01 -11.52
CA THR A 24 -7.48 -3.66 -12.83
C THR A 24 -8.37 -2.43 -12.59
N ARG A 25 -8.11 -1.32 -13.31
CA ARG A 25 -8.99 -0.15 -13.30
C ARG A 25 -10.43 -0.65 -13.48
N VAL A 26 -11.39 -0.12 -12.75
CA VAL A 26 -12.78 -0.55 -12.95
C VAL A 26 -13.22 -0.05 -14.32
N ASP A 27 -13.29 -0.97 -15.27
CA ASP A 27 -13.59 -0.63 -16.64
C ASP A 27 -14.98 0.02 -16.73
N ARG A 28 -15.07 1.04 -17.61
CA ARG A 28 -16.31 1.73 -18.00
C ARG A 28 -17.00 2.60 -16.94
N LEU A 29 -16.38 2.89 -15.80
CA LEU A 29 -16.90 3.85 -14.83
C LEU A 29 -16.10 5.16 -14.80
N MET A 30 -16.77 6.25 -14.45
CA MET A 30 -16.24 7.60 -14.33
C MET A 30 -15.65 7.84 -12.95
N TYR A 31 -14.43 8.39 -12.92
CA TYR A 31 -13.83 8.97 -11.74
C TYR A 31 -14.28 10.41 -11.65
N LEU A 32 -15.13 10.74 -10.67
CA LEU A 32 -15.83 12.02 -10.64
C LEU A 32 -14.92 13.18 -10.21
N GLY A 33 -13.82 12.89 -9.55
CA GLY A 33 -12.85 13.82 -9.02
C GLY A 33 -12.97 14.02 -7.51
N ASN A 34 -11.82 14.25 -6.86
CA ASN A 34 -11.70 14.41 -5.42
C ASN A 34 -12.65 15.46 -4.79
N PRO A 35 -12.94 16.61 -5.46
CA PRO A 35 -13.88 17.60 -4.93
C PRO A 35 -15.32 17.12 -4.77
N THR A 36 -15.66 15.89 -5.18
CA THR A 36 -16.96 15.28 -4.91
C THR A 36 -17.06 14.62 -3.53
N CYS A 37 -15.93 14.35 -2.87
CA CYS A 37 -15.88 13.73 -1.54
C CYS A 37 -15.99 14.74 -0.39
N THR A 38 -15.71 16.03 -0.65
CA THR A 38 -15.69 17.12 0.33
C THR A 38 -17.08 17.78 0.50
N GLY A 39 -17.28 18.41 1.66
CA GLY A 39 -18.47 19.19 2.01
C GLY A 39 -18.86 19.01 3.47
N ALA A 40 -19.57 19.98 4.04
CA ALA A 40 -19.95 19.99 5.47
C ALA A 40 -20.84 18.79 5.89
N LYS A 41 -21.48 18.11 4.92
CA LYS A 41 -22.27 16.89 5.14
C LYS A 41 -21.57 15.61 4.63
N CYS A 42 -20.35 15.76 4.12
CA CYS A 42 -19.54 14.74 3.48
C CYS A 42 -18.25 14.55 4.31
N HIS A 43 -17.11 14.30 3.66
CA HIS A 43 -15.86 13.92 4.33
C HIS A 43 -14.97 15.11 4.75
N SER A 44 -15.49 16.34 4.76
CA SER A 44 -14.79 17.49 5.34
C SER A 44 -15.72 18.30 6.26
N GLY A 45 -16.63 17.61 6.93
CA GLY A 45 -17.52 18.15 7.95
C GLY A 45 -16.97 17.94 9.35
N ASP A 46 -17.81 18.21 10.34
CA ASP A 46 -17.45 17.91 11.74
C ASP A 46 -17.39 16.38 11.94
N PRO A 47 -16.31 15.86 12.54
CA PRO A 47 -16.18 14.44 12.80
C PRO A 47 -17.26 13.95 13.77
N LYS A 48 -17.78 12.76 13.53
CA LYS A 48 -18.86 12.15 14.32
C LYS A 48 -18.67 10.65 14.45
N MET A 49 -19.12 10.11 15.57
CA MET A 49 -19.14 8.65 15.77
C MET A 49 -20.30 8.02 15.00
N GLN A 50 -19.98 7.07 14.10
CA GLN A 50 -20.95 6.25 13.41
C GLN A 50 -20.49 4.79 13.38
N GLY A 51 -21.28 3.89 13.96
CA GLY A 51 -20.94 2.46 13.97
C GLY A 51 -19.64 2.12 14.69
N GLY A 52 -19.23 2.91 15.67
CA GLY A 52 -17.97 2.74 16.40
C GLY A 52 -16.74 3.33 15.71
N GLN A 53 -16.91 4.04 14.59
CA GLN A 53 -15.83 4.72 13.87
C GLN A 53 -16.02 6.24 13.92
N LEU A 54 -14.93 6.98 14.04
CA LEU A 54 -14.93 8.43 13.86
C LEU A 54 -14.85 8.70 12.36
N ILE A 55 -15.86 9.39 11.82
CA ILE A 55 -15.99 9.66 10.40
C ILE A 55 -16.37 11.12 10.15
N GLY A 56 -16.21 11.59 8.92
CA GLY A 56 -16.72 12.88 8.44
C GLY A 56 -15.64 13.94 8.15
N ASP A 57 -14.40 13.74 8.60
CA ASP A 57 -13.26 14.62 8.38
C ASP A 57 -12.15 13.98 7.53
N GLU A 58 -12.42 12.87 6.86
CA GLU A 58 -11.43 12.07 6.15
C GLU A 58 -10.71 12.85 5.03
N PHE A 59 -11.45 13.71 4.32
CA PHE A 59 -10.89 14.59 3.30
C PHE A 59 -9.98 15.66 3.91
N THR A 60 -10.32 16.17 5.10
CA THR A 60 -9.49 17.14 5.83
C THR A 60 -8.18 16.48 6.25
N ILE A 61 -8.25 15.30 6.87
CA ILE A 61 -7.07 14.50 7.25
C ILE A 61 -6.21 14.19 6.02
N TRP A 62 -6.83 13.76 4.92
CA TRP A 62 -6.12 13.49 3.66
C TRP A 62 -5.40 14.74 3.14
N THR A 63 -6.07 15.89 3.14
CA THR A 63 -5.50 17.14 2.60
C THR A 63 -4.32 17.62 3.44
N ASP A 64 -4.45 17.56 4.77
CA ASP A 64 -3.52 18.20 5.69
C ASP A 64 -2.33 17.28 6.04
N SER A 65 -2.62 16.01 6.30
CA SER A 65 -1.68 15.07 6.94
C SER A 65 -1.23 13.92 6.03
N ASP A 66 -1.98 13.58 4.98
CA ASP A 66 -1.65 12.43 4.14
C ASP A 66 -0.60 12.79 3.05
N PRO A 67 0.54 12.08 2.96
CA PRO A 67 1.54 12.31 1.91
C PRO A 67 1.01 12.05 0.49
N HIS A 68 -0.03 11.22 0.33
CA HIS A 68 -0.65 10.92 -0.96
C HIS A 68 -1.24 12.17 -1.63
N ALA A 69 -1.78 13.11 -0.85
CA ALA A 69 -2.26 14.40 -1.37
C ALA A 69 -1.14 15.26 -2.00
N LYS A 70 0.11 15.00 -1.61
CA LYS A 70 1.30 15.74 -2.06
C LYS A 70 2.07 15.00 -3.17
N ALA A 71 1.66 13.78 -3.52
CA ALA A 71 2.42 12.89 -4.40
C ALA A 71 2.65 13.47 -5.81
N PHE A 72 1.67 14.13 -6.42
CA PHE A 72 1.82 14.71 -7.75
C PHE A 72 2.86 15.84 -7.77
N LYS A 73 2.90 16.66 -6.71
CA LYS A 73 3.82 17.79 -6.59
C LYS A 73 5.28 17.35 -6.62
N THR A 74 5.58 16.15 -6.14
CA THR A 74 6.96 15.64 -6.12
C THR A 74 7.52 15.45 -7.53
N LEU A 75 6.67 15.16 -8.53
CA LEU A 75 7.07 14.96 -9.92
C LEU A 75 7.74 16.18 -10.57
N SER A 76 7.63 17.37 -9.96
CA SER A 76 8.24 18.61 -10.44
C SER A 76 9.53 19.00 -9.71
N ASN A 77 9.96 18.23 -8.71
CA ASN A 77 11.16 18.51 -7.93
C ASN A 77 12.46 18.19 -8.71
N ALA A 78 13.62 18.57 -8.15
CA ALA A 78 14.91 18.36 -8.81
C ALA A 78 15.26 16.87 -9.01
N ALA A 79 14.92 16.01 -8.05
CA ALA A 79 15.18 14.57 -8.13
C ALA A 79 14.35 13.91 -9.25
N SER A 80 13.05 14.19 -9.32
CA SER A 80 12.17 13.68 -10.39
C SER A 80 12.58 14.17 -11.77
N LYS A 81 13.02 15.42 -11.91
CA LYS A 81 13.59 15.94 -13.16
C LYS A 81 14.88 15.22 -13.56
N ALA A 82 15.75 14.91 -12.59
CA ALA A 82 16.98 14.17 -12.86
C ALA A 82 16.69 12.72 -13.30
N ILE A 83 15.75 12.04 -12.64
CA ILE A 83 15.28 10.70 -13.02
C ILE A 83 14.70 10.74 -14.45
N ALA A 84 13.79 11.68 -14.73
CA ALA A 84 13.18 11.84 -16.04
C ALA A 84 14.23 12.08 -17.14
N SER A 85 15.21 12.96 -16.88
CA SER A 85 16.31 13.23 -17.81
C SER A 85 17.15 11.99 -18.11
N LYS A 86 17.49 11.17 -17.11
CA LYS A 86 18.26 9.93 -17.32
C LYS A 86 17.50 8.91 -18.17
N LEU A 87 16.18 8.90 -18.08
CA LEU A 87 15.30 8.00 -18.82
C LEU A 87 14.77 8.60 -20.13
N SER A 88 15.24 9.78 -20.53
CA SER A 88 14.75 10.51 -21.71
C SER A 88 13.22 10.73 -21.68
N ILE A 89 12.66 10.93 -20.49
CA ILE A 89 11.28 11.33 -20.26
C ILE A 89 11.24 12.86 -20.23
N GLU A 90 10.42 13.48 -21.09
CA GLU A 90 10.32 14.94 -21.18
C GLU A 90 9.85 15.56 -19.85
N SER A 91 8.81 14.99 -19.24
CA SER A 91 8.30 15.44 -17.96
C SER A 91 7.73 14.26 -17.16
N ALA A 92 8.19 14.13 -15.91
CA ALA A 92 7.63 13.14 -14.98
C ALA A 92 6.15 13.42 -14.70
N ALA A 93 5.74 14.70 -14.66
CA ALA A 93 4.36 15.12 -14.38
C ALA A 93 3.35 14.77 -15.51
N SER A 94 3.82 14.34 -16.68
CA SER A 94 2.97 13.87 -17.78
C SER A 94 3.27 12.43 -18.21
N SER A 95 4.23 11.76 -17.57
CA SER A 95 4.62 10.40 -17.90
C SER A 95 3.72 9.39 -17.21
N ALA A 96 3.06 8.52 -17.98
CA ALA A 96 2.26 7.42 -17.42
C ALA A 96 3.05 6.52 -16.47
N ARG A 97 4.38 6.40 -16.67
CA ARG A 97 5.28 5.62 -15.80
C ARG A 97 5.43 6.22 -14.39
N CYS A 98 5.31 7.53 -14.27
CA CYS A 98 5.43 8.24 -13.01
C CYS A 98 4.04 8.47 -12.39
N LEU A 99 3.06 8.80 -13.22
CA LEU A 99 1.69 9.05 -12.81
C LEU A 99 1.00 7.79 -12.27
N SER A 100 1.45 6.59 -12.63
CA SER A 100 0.90 5.33 -12.09
C SER A 100 0.93 5.24 -10.56
N CYS A 101 1.88 5.93 -9.90
CA CYS A 101 2.02 5.93 -8.44
C CYS A 101 1.86 7.31 -7.80
N HIS A 102 1.97 8.39 -8.58
CA HIS A 102 1.96 9.78 -8.08
C HIS A 102 0.65 10.53 -8.36
N ALA A 103 -0.27 9.92 -9.09
CA ALA A 103 -1.60 10.46 -9.34
C ALA A 103 -2.63 9.35 -9.51
N ALA A 104 -3.91 9.69 -9.38
CA ALA A 104 -5.00 8.87 -9.91
C ALA A 104 -4.98 8.94 -11.45
N ASP A 105 -4.02 8.28 -12.11
CA ASP A 105 -3.94 8.26 -13.57
C ASP A 105 -5.14 7.49 -14.14
N VAL A 106 -6.13 8.21 -14.65
CA VAL A 106 -7.37 7.67 -15.22
C VAL A 106 -7.37 7.93 -16.72
N PRO A 107 -7.85 7.00 -17.59
CA PRO A 107 -7.95 7.24 -19.02
C PRO A 107 -8.83 8.45 -19.34
N ALA A 108 -8.53 9.20 -20.40
CA ALA A 108 -9.25 10.45 -20.72
C ALA A 108 -10.78 10.30 -20.76
N GLY A 109 -11.28 9.20 -21.31
CA GLY A 109 -12.72 8.91 -21.41
C GLY A 109 -13.41 8.49 -20.11
N GLN A 110 -12.67 8.40 -19.00
CA GLN A 110 -13.20 8.02 -17.67
C GLN A 110 -13.05 9.15 -16.64
N ARG A 111 -12.65 10.35 -17.07
CA ARG A 111 -12.45 11.51 -16.21
C ARG A 111 -13.73 12.32 -16.13
N GLY A 112 -14.30 12.44 -14.94
CA GLY A 112 -15.45 13.29 -14.66
C GLY A 112 -15.09 14.78 -14.70
N GLU A 113 -16.10 15.63 -14.67
CA GLU A 113 -15.95 17.09 -14.81
C GLU A 113 -15.01 17.71 -13.76
N ARG A 114 -14.98 17.15 -12.54
CA ARG A 114 -14.15 17.66 -11.44
C ARG A 114 -12.86 16.88 -11.24
N TRP A 115 -12.51 15.97 -12.14
CA TRP A 115 -11.26 15.23 -12.06
C TRP A 115 -10.09 16.09 -12.55
N ALA A 116 -8.94 16.01 -11.88
CA ALA A 116 -7.69 16.62 -12.33
C ALA A 116 -6.46 15.83 -11.86
N LEU A 117 -5.38 15.87 -12.65
CA LEU A 117 -4.12 15.17 -12.32
C LEU A 117 -3.46 15.69 -11.04
N ASP A 118 -3.58 16.99 -10.77
CA ASP A 118 -2.99 17.65 -9.62
C ASP A 118 -3.71 17.35 -8.30
N GLN A 119 -4.81 16.58 -8.35
CA GLN A 119 -5.45 15.98 -7.18
C GLN A 119 -4.64 14.80 -6.60
N ALA A 120 -3.52 14.44 -7.23
CA ALA A 120 -2.58 13.42 -6.78
C ALA A 120 -3.26 12.06 -6.54
N VAL A 121 -2.76 11.29 -5.57
CA VAL A 121 -3.38 10.03 -5.14
C VAL A 121 -4.55 10.39 -4.22
N SER A 122 -5.73 10.53 -4.83
CA SER A 122 -6.96 11.04 -4.22
C SER A 122 -7.90 9.93 -3.74
N CYS A 123 -9.05 10.29 -3.14
CA CYS A 123 -10.00 9.33 -2.58
C CYS A 123 -10.35 8.18 -3.55
N GLU A 124 -10.61 8.49 -4.82
CA GLU A 124 -11.00 7.47 -5.82
C GLU A 124 -9.84 6.57 -6.27
N ALA A 125 -8.58 6.93 -5.98
CA ALA A 125 -7.45 6.03 -6.18
C ALA A 125 -7.50 4.83 -5.20
N CYS A 126 -8.04 5.06 -4.00
CA CYS A 126 -8.19 4.04 -2.95
C CYS A 126 -9.60 3.42 -2.89
N HIS A 127 -10.63 4.22 -3.09
CA HIS A 127 -12.02 3.79 -2.98
C HIS A 127 -12.67 3.44 -4.33
N GLY A 128 -11.95 3.65 -5.44
CA GLY A 128 -12.45 3.40 -6.80
C GLY A 128 -13.39 4.49 -7.32
N PRO A 129 -13.82 4.40 -8.59
CA PRO A 129 -14.62 5.43 -9.25
C PRO A 129 -15.99 5.58 -8.60
N ALA A 130 -16.32 6.82 -8.21
CA ALA A 130 -17.49 7.13 -7.41
C ALA A 130 -18.80 7.20 -8.21
N GLU A 131 -18.77 7.08 -9.55
CA GLU A 131 -19.94 7.23 -10.42
C GLU A 131 -21.20 6.54 -9.91
N LYS A 132 -21.08 5.30 -9.44
CA LYS A 132 -22.24 4.50 -9.01
C LYS A 132 -22.48 4.49 -7.51
N TYR A 133 -21.51 4.89 -6.68
CA TYR A 133 -21.67 4.87 -5.23
C TYR A 133 -21.73 6.24 -4.55
N LEU A 134 -21.38 7.35 -5.23
CA LEU A 134 -21.34 8.69 -4.64
C LEU A 134 -22.67 9.09 -3.99
N GLU A 135 -23.79 8.95 -4.70
CA GLU A 135 -25.10 9.26 -4.13
C GLU A 135 -25.59 8.21 -3.12
N PRO A 136 -25.62 6.90 -3.44
CA PRO A 136 -26.24 5.94 -2.55
C PRO A 136 -25.46 5.67 -1.26
N HIS A 137 -24.13 5.85 -1.22
CA HIS A 137 -23.36 5.64 0.01
C HIS A 137 -23.70 6.66 1.11
N ALA A 138 -24.18 7.85 0.74
CA ALA A 138 -24.62 8.86 1.70
C ALA A 138 -25.82 8.39 2.54
N LYS A 139 -26.57 7.38 2.06
CA LYS A 139 -27.64 6.75 2.84
C LYS A 139 -27.03 5.87 3.94
N ALA A 140 -27.34 6.19 5.19
CA ALA A 140 -26.90 5.42 6.35
C ALA A 140 -27.14 3.91 6.18
N GLY A 141 -26.08 3.13 6.37
CA GLY A 141 -26.12 1.67 6.28
C GLY A 141 -26.08 1.09 4.86
N TRP A 142 -26.04 1.91 3.80
CA TRP A 142 -26.01 1.39 2.42
C TRP A 142 -24.79 0.48 2.18
N THR A 143 -23.58 0.93 2.49
CA THR A 143 -22.35 0.14 2.30
C THR A 143 -22.38 -1.16 3.10
N ALA A 144 -22.83 -1.10 4.36
CA ALA A 144 -23.01 -2.28 5.20
C ALA A 144 -24.05 -3.25 4.63
N GLY A 145 -25.10 -2.74 3.97
CA GLY A 145 -26.06 -3.54 3.22
C GLY A 145 -25.45 -4.24 2.02
N GLN A 146 -24.64 -3.54 1.22
CA GLN A 146 -23.98 -4.12 0.05
C GLN A 146 -23.00 -5.24 0.45
N ARG A 147 -22.23 -5.04 1.53
CA ARG A 147 -21.30 -6.05 2.10
C ARG A 147 -21.97 -7.36 2.53
N LYS A 148 -23.28 -7.36 2.78
CA LYS A 148 -24.03 -8.60 3.10
C LYS A 148 -24.32 -9.45 1.88
N SER A 149 -24.37 -8.84 0.69
CA SER A 149 -24.78 -9.49 -0.56
C SER A 149 -23.66 -9.62 -1.59
N LEU A 150 -22.60 -8.83 -1.47
CA LEU A 150 -21.51 -8.76 -2.42
C LEU A 150 -20.18 -8.97 -1.70
N ASP A 151 -19.32 -9.77 -2.30
CA ASP A 151 -17.90 -9.81 -1.95
C ASP A 151 -17.16 -8.59 -2.54
N VAL A 152 -15.85 -8.49 -2.30
CA VAL A 152 -15.03 -7.39 -2.81
C VAL A 152 -15.08 -7.24 -4.33
N LYS A 153 -15.18 -8.36 -5.05
CA LYS A 153 -15.29 -8.37 -6.50
C LYS A 153 -16.66 -7.83 -6.93
N GLY A 154 -17.73 -8.29 -6.29
CA GLY A 154 -19.09 -7.82 -6.53
C GLY A 154 -19.26 -6.34 -6.23
N MET A 155 -18.65 -5.82 -5.16
CA MET A 155 -18.64 -4.39 -4.82
C MET A 155 -17.99 -3.57 -5.95
N ARG A 156 -16.82 -4.01 -6.41
CA ARG A 156 -16.08 -3.39 -7.51
C ARG A 156 -16.87 -3.42 -8.82
N GLU A 157 -17.42 -4.57 -9.21
CA GLU A 157 -18.12 -4.75 -10.48
C GLU A 157 -19.48 -4.05 -10.51
N ALA A 158 -20.24 -4.10 -9.41
CA ALA A 158 -21.56 -3.50 -9.34
C ALA A 158 -21.49 -1.97 -9.25
N HIS A 159 -20.60 -1.46 -8.38
CA HIS A 159 -20.61 -0.06 -7.95
C HIS A 159 -19.32 0.70 -8.21
N GLY A 160 -18.23 0.04 -8.64
CA GLY A 160 -16.92 0.68 -8.72
C GLY A 160 -16.23 0.85 -7.36
N LEU A 161 -16.87 0.46 -6.26
CA LEU A 161 -16.37 0.64 -4.91
C LEU A 161 -15.29 -0.41 -4.60
N LEU A 162 -14.07 0.06 -4.36
CA LEU A 162 -12.99 -0.74 -3.79
C LEU A 162 -13.15 -0.75 -2.27
N ASP A 163 -13.66 -1.86 -1.74
CA ASP A 163 -13.97 -1.98 -0.32
C ASP A 163 -12.71 -2.25 0.52
N THR A 164 -12.04 -1.17 0.92
CA THR A 164 -10.77 -1.22 1.66
C THR A 164 -10.89 -1.78 3.09
N SER A 165 -12.08 -2.15 3.57
CA SER A 165 -12.19 -2.95 4.80
C SER A 165 -11.72 -4.39 4.60
N ASN A 166 -11.67 -4.88 3.35
CA ASN A 166 -10.98 -6.12 3.04
C ASN A 166 -9.47 -5.85 3.00
N LEU A 167 -8.76 -6.39 3.99
CA LEU A 167 -7.32 -6.16 4.17
C LEU A 167 -6.45 -6.71 3.05
N GLY A 168 -6.84 -7.83 2.41
CA GLY A 168 -6.16 -8.36 1.22
C GLY A 168 -6.23 -7.41 0.03
N LEU A 169 -7.43 -6.88 -0.25
CA LEU A 169 -7.62 -5.84 -1.25
C LEU A 169 -6.76 -4.62 -0.91
N ARG A 170 -6.88 -4.10 0.31
CA ARG A 170 -6.11 -2.93 0.79
C ARG A 170 -4.60 -3.12 0.61
N ALA A 171 -4.05 -4.24 1.09
CA ALA A 171 -2.62 -4.53 0.96
C ALA A 171 -2.18 -4.59 -0.52
N THR A 172 -3.02 -5.16 -1.38
CA THR A 172 -2.73 -5.23 -2.83
C THR A 172 -2.62 -3.82 -3.42
N MET A 173 -3.48 -2.89 -2.99
CA MET A 173 -3.42 -1.49 -3.42
C MET A 173 -2.11 -0.83 -3.02
N CYS A 174 -1.69 -1.02 -1.77
CA CYS A 174 -0.45 -0.45 -1.27
C CYS A 174 0.76 -0.97 -2.04
N THR A 175 0.84 -2.30 -2.27
CA THR A 175 1.98 -2.92 -2.97
C THR A 175 2.10 -2.52 -4.44
N ALA A 176 1.01 -2.09 -5.08
CA ALA A 176 1.03 -1.66 -6.47
C ALA A 176 1.89 -0.40 -6.69
N CYS A 177 2.09 0.42 -5.65
CA CYS A 177 2.90 1.64 -5.70
C CYS A 177 4.11 1.61 -4.77
N HIS A 178 3.99 1.01 -3.60
CA HIS A 178 5.03 1.01 -2.55
C HIS A 178 5.90 -0.24 -2.57
N LEU A 179 5.74 -1.14 -3.55
CA LEU A 179 6.63 -2.28 -3.72
C LEU A 179 6.98 -2.45 -5.20
N GLN A 180 5.97 -2.53 -6.07
CA GLN A 180 6.17 -2.81 -7.49
C GLN A 180 6.60 -1.57 -8.28
N ILE A 181 7.85 -1.60 -8.74
CA ILE A 181 8.44 -0.55 -9.58
C ILE A 181 9.31 -1.16 -10.67
N ASP A 182 9.44 -0.47 -11.80
CA ASP A 182 10.39 -0.85 -12.84
C ASP A 182 11.85 -0.60 -12.41
N LYS A 183 12.76 -1.53 -12.74
CA LYS A 183 14.16 -1.48 -12.32
C LYS A 183 14.91 -0.25 -12.85
N ASP A 184 14.62 0.18 -14.07
CA ASP A 184 15.26 1.37 -14.67
C ASP A 184 14.86 2.68 -13.96
N LEU A 185 13.68 2.77 -13.34
CA LEU A 185 13.31 3.89 -12.47
C LEU A 185 14.21 3.92 -11.23
N VAL A 186 14.41 2.76 -10.61
CA VAL A 186 15.32 2.61 -9.46
C VAL A 186 16.76 2.96 -9.87
N ASP A 187 17.24 2.43 -10.99
CA ASP A 187 18.59 2.70 -11.52
C ASP A 187 18.79 4.17 -11.92
N ALA A 188 17.72 4.85 -12.33
CA ALA A 188 17.73 6.29 -12.58
C ALA A 188 17.77 7.13 -11.29
N GLY A 189 17.61 6.52 -10.11
CA GLY A 189 17.70 7.16 -8.79
C GLY A 189 16.35 7.40 -8.14
N HIS A 190 15.29 6.71 -8.55
CA HIS A 190 14.07 6.63 -7.74
C HIS A 190 14.43 6.02 -6.38
N PRO A 191 13.94 6.57 -5.25
CA PRO A 191 14.15 5.96 -3.94
C PRO A 191 13.71 4.49 -3.95
N GLU A 192 14.47 3.63 -3.27
CA GLU A 192 14.05 2.25 -3.08
C GLU A 192 12.74 2.23 -2.30
N LEU A 193 11.79 1.42 -2.75
CA LEU A 193 10.47 1.35 -2.15
C LEU A 193 10.53 0.46 -0.90
N GLN A 194 10.55 1.07 0.27
CA GLN A 194 10.45 0.38 1.56
C GLN A 194 8.98 0.22 1.94
N PHE A 195 8.57 -1.02 2.19
CA PHE A 195 7.18 -1.32 2.51
C PHE A 195 7.06 -2.46 3.51
N GLU A 196 6.30 -2.23 4.57
CA GLU A 196 5.83 -3.25 5.49
C GLU A 196 4.38 -2.89 5.81
N MET A 197 3.43 -3.78 5.53
CA MET A 197 2.01 -3.41 5.48
C MET A 197 1.47 -2.92 6.83
N GLY A 198 1.80 -3.62 7.93
CA GLY A 198 1.28 -3.27 9.26
C GLY A 198 1.76 -1.89 9.67
N TRP A 199 3.04 -1.64 9.46
CA TRP A 199 3.67 -0.36 9.74
C TRP A 199 3.13 0.74 8.84
N TYR A 200 3.12 0.51 7.51
CA TYR A 200 2.71 1.47 6.49
C TYR A 200 1.27 1.96 6.66
N ASN A 201 0.38 1.08 7.13
CA ASN A 201 -1.02 1.39 7.36
C ASN A 201 -1.26 2.37 8.51
N GLU A 202 -0.32 2.58 9.43
CA GLU A 202 -0.57 3.40 10.62
C GLU A 202 0.34 4.64 10.70
N TYR A 203 1.16 4.90 9.67
CA TYR A 203 2.09 6.03 9.64
C TYR A 203 3.03 6.13 10.86
N LEU A 204 3.32 5.02 11.53
CA LEU A 204 4.04 4.98 12.82
C LEU A 204 5.48 5.54 12.77
N TRP A 205 6.03 5.81 11.58
CA TRP A 205 7.34 6.43 11.40
C TRP A 205 7.30 7.96 11.34
N ASN A 206 6.12 8.59 11.36
CA ASN A 206 6.01 10.04 11.26
C ASN A 206 4.77 10.58 11.99
N GLU A 207 4.98 11.20 13.14
CA GLU A 207 3.94 11.85 13.95
C GLU A 207 3.15 12.96 13.25
N ASN A 208 3.67 13.53 12.15
CA ASN A 208 2.96 14.55 11.39
C ASN A 208 1.93 13.97 10.42
N TYR A 209 1.92 12.65 10.22
CA TYR A 209 0.97 11.96 9.36
C TYR A 209 -0.13 11.34 10.22
N ALA A 210 -1.33 11.30 9.65
CA ALA A 210 -2.51 10.77 10.32
C ALA A 210 -3.32 9.94 9.33
N THR A 211 -3.90 8.86 9.84
CA THR A 211 -4.83 8.02 9.08
C THR A 211 -6.24 8.62 9.18
N HIS A 212 -7.00 8.50 8.09
CA HIS A 212 -8.42 8.90 8.07
C HIS A 212 -9.36 7.71 8.32
N TRP A 213 -8.84 6.63 8.90
CA TRP A 213 -9.60 5.46 9.31
C TRP A 213 -9.37 5.19 10.79
N THR A 214 -10.40 4.72 11.48
CA THR A 214 -10.27 4.29 12.87
C THR A 214 -9.88 2.82 12.93
N LYS A 215 -8.85 2.52 13.74
CA LYS A 215 -8.54 1.16 14.18
C LYS A 215 -9.54 0.75 15.27
N PRO A 216 -10.24 -0.40 15.15
CA PRO A 216 -11.12 -0.87 16.20
C PRO A 216 -10.32 -1.22 17.48
N GLU A 217 -10.77 -0.75 18.64
CA GLU A 217 -10.17 -1.11 19.93
C GLU A 217 -10.24 -2.62 20.18
N GLY A 218 -9.14 -3.20 20.70
CA GLY A 218 -9.07 -4.64 21.03
C GLY A 218 -9.08 -5.59 19.83
N ASP A 219 -9.00 -5.09 18.59
CA ASP A 219 -8.89 -5.91 17.39
C ASP A 219 -7.42 -6.12 17.02
N PRO A 220 -6.97 -7.36 16.73
CA PRO A 220 -5.64 -7.66 16.23
C PRO A 220 -5.37 -7.15 14.80
N VAL A 221 -5.94 -6.01 14.38
CA VAL A 221 -5.84 -5.50 13.01
C VAL A 221 -4.39 -5.36 12.59
N SER A 222 -3.48 -4.90 13.46
CA SER A 222 -2.06 -4.74 13.14
C SER A 222 -1.38 -6.08 12.83
N ALA A 223 -1.57 -7.11 13.66
CA ALA A 223 -1.03 -8.45 13.37
C ALA A 223 -1.69 -9.09 12.14
N ARG A 224 -2.99 -8.87 11.95
CA ARG A 224 -3.74 -9.37 10.79
C ARG A 224 -3.25 -8.70 9.49
N LEU A 225 -3.08 -7.38 9.49
CA LEU A 225 -2.53 -6.59 8.40
C LEU A 225 -1.10 -7.00 8.08
N TRP A 226 -0.26 -7.17 9.10
CA TRP A 226 1.09 -7.69 8.92
C TRP A 226 1.05 -9.05 8.21
N ALA A 227 0.27 -10.00 8.73
CA ALA A 227 0.21 -11.36 8.19
C ALA A 227 -0.29 -11.41 6.74
N ILE A 228 -1.38 -10.69 6.45
CA ILE A 228 -1.92 -10.55 5.09
C ILE A 228 -0.91 -9.83 4.19
N GLY A 229 -0.28 -8.78 4.70
CA GLY A 229 0.76 -8.01 4.04
C GLY A 229 1.94 -8.87 3.60
N GLN A 230 2.42 -9.79 4.45
CA GLN A 230 3.50 -10.71 4.08
C GLN A 230 3.11 -11.59 2.87
N MET A 231 1.87 -12.08 2.83
CA MET A 231 1.38 -12.90 1.70
C MET A 231 1.27 -12.08 0.41
N VAL A 232 0.65 -10.90 0.50
CA VAL A 232 0.41 -10.04 -0.67
C VAL A 232 1.72 -9.47 -1.18
N SER A 233 2.62 -9.01 -0.31
CA SER A 233 3.95 -8.53 -0.69
C SER A 233 4.83 -9.62 -1.28
N LEU A 234 4.71 -10.88 -0.83
CA LEU A 234 5.38 -12.01 -1.45
C LEU A 234 4.94 -12.20 -2.90
N ASP A 235 3.63 -12.18 -3.16
CA ASP A 235 3.11 -12.32 -4.52
C ASP A 235 3.47 -11.11 -5.40
N ALA A 236 3.42 -9.90 -4.84
CA ALA A 236 3.85 -8.68 -5.52
C ALA A 236 5.34 -8.69 -5.88
N ALA A 237 6.21 -9.14 -4.96
CA ALA A 237 7.65 -9.28 -5.18
C ALA A 237 7.96 -10.36 -6.23
N ARG A 238 7.23 -11.48 -6.25
CA ARG A 238 7.35 -12.50 -7.31
C ARG A 238 7.00 -11.92 -8.68
N ALA A 239 5.87 -11.21 -8.78
CA ALA A 239 5.47 -10.54 -10.02
C ALA A 239 6.51 -9.50 -10.48
N GLN A 240 7.16 -8.82 -9.55
CA GLN A 240 8.26 -7.90 -9.86
C GLN A 240 9.50 -8.61 -10.40
N VAL A 241 9.91 -9.73 -9.79
CA VAL A 241 11.00 -10.58 -10.32
C VAL A 241 10.69 -11.04 -11.74
N GLU A 242 9.47 -11.51 -11.99
CA GLU A 242 9.02 -11.92 -13.33
C GLU A 242 9.07 -10.76 -14.33
N SER A 243 8.52 -9.59 -13.96
CA SER A 243 8.53 -8.38 -14.79
C SER A 243 9.95 -7.93 -15.14
N TRP A 244 10.85 -7.90 -14.16
CA TRP A 244 12.23 -7.46 -14.35
C TRP A 244 13.00 -8.43 -15.25
N ARG A 245 12.88 -9.74 -15.01
CA ARG A 245 13.50 -10.77 -15.85
C ARG A 245 12.99 -10.72 -17.28
N ALA A 246 11.68 -10.52 -17.48
CA ALA A 246 11.08 -10.40 -18.81
C ALA A 246 11.64 -9.20 -19.59
N LYS A 247 12.08 -8.15 -18.91
CA LYS A 247 12.73 -6.96 -19.48
C LYS A 247 14.26 -7.05 -19.54
N GLY A 248 14.85 -8.18 -19.12
CA GLY A 248 16.30 -8.40 -19.11
C GLY A 248 17.04 -7.65 -18.01
N TRP A 249 16.35 -7.20 -16.97
CA TRP A 249 16.93 -6.49 -15.83
C TRP A 249 17.43 -7.45 -14.75
N ASP A 250 18.43 -7.03 -13.96
CA ASP A 250 18.86 -7.76 -12.76
C ASP A 250 17.72 -7.81 -11.74
N ALA A 251 17.42 -9.02 -11.25
CA ALA A 251 16.32 -9.31 -10.34
C ALA A 251 16.77 -9.60 -8.91
N SER A 252 18.08 -9.53 -8.64
CA SER A 252 18.67 -9.96 -7.37
C SER A 252 18.06 -9.27 -6.14
N SER A 253 17.80 -7.96 -6.20
CA SER A 253 17.17 -7.23 -5.08
C SER A 253 15.71 -7.65 -4.85
N ALA A 254 14.93 -7.82 -5.92
CA ALA A 254 13.55 -8.30 -5.85
C ALA A 254 13.48 -9.78 -5.37
N GLU A 255 14.45 -10.62 -5.74
CA GLU A 255 14.59 -11.99 -5.23
C GLU A 255 14.87 -12.00 -3.72
N GLY A 256 15.67 -11.05 -3.23
CA GLY A 256 15.86 -10.82 -1.80
C GLY A 256 14.55 -10.52 -1.06
N LEU A 257 13.67 -9.70 -1.66
CA LEU A 257 12.33 -9.44 -1.11
C LEU A 257 11.46 -10.69 -1.12
N VAL A 258 11.46 -11.47 -2.20
CA VAL A 258 10.74 -12.76 -2.26
C VAL A 258 11.20 -13.70 -1.15
N ALA A 259 12.51 -13.79 -0.90
CA ALA A 259 13.04 -14.63 0.17
C ALA A 259 12.60 -14.14 1.57
N LEU A 260 12.61 -12.82 1.80
CA LEU A 260 12.25 -12.25 3.10
C LEU A 260 10.75 -12.35 3.38
N TYR A 261 9.89 -11.86 2.48
CA TYR A 261 8.44 -12.00 2.61
C TYR A 261 7.99 -13.45 2.63
N GLY A 262 8.72 -14.33 1.92
CA GLY A 262 8.50 -15.78 1.98
C GLY A 262 8.66 -16.32 3.40
N LYS A 263 9.73 -15.95 4.10
CA LYS A 263 9.93 -16.33 5.51
C LYS A 263 8.88 -15.70 6.42
N GLY A 264 8.53 -14.43 6.22
CA GLY A 264 7.46 -13.76 6.98
C GLY A 264 6.10 -14.42 6.79
N ALA A 265 5.77 -14.85 5.57
CA ALA A 265 4.58 -15.61 5.25
C ALA A 265 4.56 -16.97 5.97
N GLU A 266 5.70 -17.66 6.08
CA GLU A 266 5.78 -18.90 6.86
C GLU A 266 5.59 -18.66 8.36
N VAL A 267 6.10 -17.55 8.92
CA VAL A 267 5.82 -17.14 10.30
C VAL A 267 4.32 -16.87 10.48
N ALA A 268 3.69 -16.12 9.57
CA ALA A 268 2.25 -15.86 9.60
C ALA A 268 1.44 -17.17 9.56
N LYS A 269 1.78 -18.12 8.69
CA LYS A 269 1.11 -19.43 8.62
C LYS A 269 1.26 -20.23 9.91
N LYS A 270 2.46 -20.23 10.48
CA LYS A 270 2.78 -20.96 11.70
C LYS A 270 1.93 -20.49 12.89
N HIS A 271 1.73 -19.18 13.03
CA HIS A 271 1.08 -18.61 14.23
C HIS A 271 -0.38 -18.22 14.05
N PHE A 272 -0.82 -17.93 12.83
CA PHE A 272 -2.17 -17.45 12.53
C PHE A 272 -2.97 -18.39 11.63
N GLY A 273 -2.37 -19.49 11.17
CA GLY A 273 -3.02 -20.55 10.41
C GLY A 273 -2.53 -20.66 8.97
N ALA A 274 -2.52 -21.87 8.43
CA ALA A 274 -1.92 -22.19 7.13
C ALA A 274 -2.76 -21.77 5.90
N GLY A 275 -3.86 -21.05 6.10
CA GLY A 275 -4.72 -20.59 5.01
C GLY A 275 -4.13 -19.40 4.24
N GLY A 276 -4.72 -19.10 3.07
CA GLY A 276 -4.35 -17.91 2.29
C GLY A 276 -4.92 -16.62 2.89
N VAL A 277 -4.82 -15.53 2.12
CA VAL A 277 -5.30 -14.18 2.51
C VAL A 277 -6.73 -14.21 3.04
N ASP A 278 -7.66 -14.90 2.38
CA ASP A 278 -9.06 -14.97 2.80
C ASP A 278 -9.26 -15.65 4.17
N ALA A 279 -8.43 -16.63 4.51
CA ALA A 279 -8.49 -17.26 5.82
C ALA A 279 -7.93 -16.33 6.90
N LEU A 280 -6.87 -15.58 6.60
CA LEU A 280 -6.27 -14.62 7.53
C LEU A 280 -7.19 -13.42 7.82
N GLN A 281 -8.11 -13.07 6.92
CA GLN A 281 -9.11 -12.02 7.15
C GLN A 281 -9.96 -12.27 8.40
N THR A 282 -10.21 -13.55 8.73
CA THR A 282 -11.09 -13.93 9.85
C THR A 282 -10.39 -14.81 10.89
N ALA A 283 -9.10 -15.09 10.72
CA ALA A 283 -8.29 -15.83 11.69
C ALA A 283 -8.39 -15.24 13.10
N ALA A 284 -8.48 -16.11 14.10
CA ALA A 284 -8.40 -15.71 15.50
C ALA A 284 -6.93 -15.45 15.85
N ILE A 285 -6.63 -14.23 16.28
CA ILE A 285 -5.28 -13.82 16.69
C ILE A 285 -5.37 -13.38 18.15
N SER A 286 -4.49 -13.96 18.98
CA SER A 286 -4.31 -13.62 20.39
C SER A 286 -2.99 -12.90 20.62
N ALA A 287 -2.86 -12.18 21.74
CA ALA A 287 -1.59 -11.55 22.13
C ALA A 287 -0.47 -12.58 22.21
N ALA A 288 -0.74 -13.79 22.74
CA ALA A 288 0.24 -14.87 22.80
C ALA A 288 0.72 -15.32 21.41
N SER A 289 -0.18 -15.49 20.44
CA SER A 289 0.19 -15.85 19.06
C SER A 289 0.94 -14.72 18.35
N ALA A 290 0.58 -13.46 18.60
CA ALA A 290 1.26 -12.30 18.03
C ALA A 290 2.68 -12.13 18.61
N ALA A 291 2.84 -12.31 19.93
CA ALA A 291 4.15 -12.31 20.59
C ALA A 291 5.06 -13.44 20.08
N ALA A 292 4.51 -14.64 19.88
CA ALA A 292 5.25 -15.77 19.31
C ALA A 292 5.68 -15.50 17.85
N ALA A 293 4.81 -14.88 17.05
CA ALA A 293 5.16 -14.43 15.70
C ALA A 293 6.26 -13.35 15.72
N ALA A 294 6.19 -12.39 16.65
CA ALA A 294 7.20 -11.34 16.80
C ALA A 294 8.59 -11.94 17.11
N ALA A 295 8.64 -12.91 18.02
CA ALA A 295 9.88 -13.60 18.37
C ALA A 295 10.48 -14.39 17.20
N ASP A 296 9.65 -15.14 16.45
CA ASP A 296 10.11 -15.88 15.27
C ASP A 296 10.58 -14.94 14.16
N LEU A 297 9.85 -13.85 13.91
CA LEU A 297 10.24 -12.83 12.93
C LEU A 297 11.54 -12.13 13.33
N ALA A 298 11.72 -11.81 14.61
CA ALA A 298 12.98 -11.26 15.12
C ALA A 298 14.17 -12.20 14.92
N GLY A 299 13.93 -13.52 14.98
CA GLY A 299 14.92 -14.54 14.60
C GLY A 299 15.40 -14.45 13.14
N LEU A 300 14.66 -13.75 12.28
CA LEU A 300 15.03 -13.52 10.88
C LEU A 300 15.90 -12.27 10.69
N ALA A 301 16.24 -11.50 11.73
CA ALA A 301 17.05 -10.29 11.61
C ALA A 301 18.38 -10.53 10.88
N GLY A 302 19.03 -11.68 11.10
CA GLY A 302 20.27 -12.06 10.40
C GLY A 302 20.09 -12.45 8.92
N SER A 303 18.84 -12.56 8.44
CA SER A 303 18.53 -12.80 7.03
C SER A 303 18.45 -11.53 6.20
N ALA A 304 18.41 -10.35 6.84
CA ALA A 304 18.32 -9.07 6.15
C ALA A 304 19.68 -8.65 5.59
N ALA A 305 19.78 -8.56 4.27
CA ALA A 305 21.04 -8.30 3.56
C ALA A 305 21.37 -6.79 3.43
N ASN A 306 20.37 -5.92 3.50
CA ASN A 306 20.50 -4.48 3.30
C ASN A 306 19.53 -3.71 4.20
N GLN A 307 19.60 -2.37 4.18
CA GLN A 307 18.76 -1.50 5.00
C GLN A 307 17.26 -1.75 4.76
N GLN A 308 16.81 -1.84 3.51
CA GLN A 308 15.41 -2.10 3.16
C GLN A 308 14.89 -3.38 3.83
N GLN A 309 15.65 -4.47 3.76
CA GLN A 309 15.28 -5.75 4.39
C GLN A 309 15.30 -5.68 5.92
N ARG A 310 16.23 -4.92 6.51
CA ARG A 310 16.27 -4.72 7.97
C ARG A 310 15.02 -4.00 8.44
N GLU A 311 14.64 -2.93 7.75
CA GLU A 311 13.44 -2.16 8.05
C GLU A 311 12.17 -3.01 7.91
N ILE A 312 12.04 -3.85 6.88
CA ILE A 312 10.91 -4.79 6.75
C ILE A 312 10.79 -5.71 7.97
N VAL A 313 11.91 -6.24 8.48
CA VAL A 313 11.90 -7.09 9.68
C VAL A 313 11.53 -6.27 10.92
N LEU A 314 12.18 -5.13 11.13
CA LEU A 314 11.96 -4.26 12.28
C LEU A 314 10.50 -3.80 12.36
N PHE A 315 9.97 -3.29 11.26
CA PHE A 315 8.61 -2.77 11.15
C PHE A 315 7.56 -3.88 11.34
N GLY A 316 7.86 -5.09 10.86
CA GLY A 316 7.00 -6.23 11.11
C GLY A 316 6.99 -6.67 12.58
N VAL A 317 8.15 -6.69 13.23
CA VAL A 317 8.25 -6.99 14.67
C VAL A 317 7.51 -5.92 15.47
N ALA A 318 7.74 -4.64 15.16
CA ALA A 318 7.05 -3.52 15.79
C ALA A 318 5.52 -3.66 15.65
N SER A 319 5.01 -3.92 14.44
CA SER A 319 3.57 -4.12 14.18
C SER A 319 2.97 -5.27 15.01
N LEU A 320 3.70 -6.36 15.19
CA LEU A 320 3.26 -7.50 16.01
C LEU A 320 3.28 -7.18 17.50
N VAL A 321 4.28 -6.43 17.98
CA VAL A 321 4.36 -5.96 19.37
C VAL A 321 3.22 -4.99 19.66
N PHE A 322 2.98 -4.00 18.80
CA PHE A 322 1.81 -3.11 18.88
C PHE A 322 0.51 -3.89 19.00
N SER A 323 0.32 -4.90 18.14
CA SER A 323 -0.87 -5.75 18.19
C SER A 323 -1.04 -6.48 19.54
N CYS A 324 0.05 -6.80 20.25
CA CYS A 324 -0.05 -7.41 21.58
C CYS A 324 -0.57 -6.42 22.61
N HIS A 325 -0.07 -5.18 22.57
CA HIS A 325 -0.52 -4.09 23.42
C HIS A 325 -1.99 -3.76 23.18
N ASP A 326 -2.41 -3.62 21.91
CA ASP A 326 -3.82 -3.38 21.57
C ASP A 326 -4.75 -4.46 22.12
N LEU A 327 -4.37 -5.74 21.96
CA LEU A 327 -5.15 -6.89 22.42
C LEU A 327 -5.26 -6.96 23.95
N ASN A 328 -4.27 -6.40 24.65
CA ASN A 328 -4.24 -6.33 26.11
C ASN A 328 -4.85 -5.02 26.65
N GLY A 329 -5.26 -4.09 25.78
CA GLY A 329 -5.73 -2.76 26.18
C GLY A 329 -4.65 -1.92 26.84
N THR A 330 -3.40 -2.07 26.41
CA THR A 330 -2.25 -1.30 26.87
C THR A 330 -1.59 -0.59 25.68
N GLU A 331 -0.64 0.31 25.99
CA GLU A 331 0.24 0.92 25.00
C GLU A 331 1.67 0.42 25.21
N PRO A 332 2.50 0.37 24.16
CA PRO A 332 3.93 0.13 24.34
C PRO A 332 4.55 1.19 25.27
N PRO A 333 5.48 0.81 26.16
CA PRO A 333 6.18 1.77 27.01
C PRO A 333 7.13 2.65 26.18
N ASP A 334 7.52 3.83 26.67
CA ASP A 334 8.45 4.74 25.98
C ASP A 334 9.76 4.05 25.55
N GLU A 335 10.26 3.09 26.34
CA GLU A 335 11.44 2.27 26.03
C GLU A 335 11.33 1.53 24.69
N PHE A 336 10.11 1.24 24.23
CA PHE A 336 9.85 0.69 22.90
C PHE A 336 10.47 1.56 21.80
N TRP A 337 10.29 2.88 21.90
CA TRP A 337 10.76 3.83 20.90
C TRP A 337 12.28 3.99 20.94
N ASP A 338 12.88 3.97 22.14
CA ASP A 338 14.33 3.98 22.30
C ASP A 338 14.98 2.75 21.62
N ILE A 339 14.38 1.56 21.79
CA ILE A 339 14.86 0.32 21.14
C ILE A 339 14.62 0.37 19.64
N TYR A 340 13.45 0.87 19.20
CA TYR A 340 13.11 1.02 17.79
C TYR A 340 14.11 1.94 17.06
N ASP A 341 14.38 3.12 17.62
CA ASP A 341 15.34 4.08 17.05
C ASP A 341 16.77 3.52 17.06
N GLY A 342 17.12 2.79 18.13
CA GLY A 342 18.36 2.02 18.20
C GLY A 342 18.48 0.98 17.10
N ALA A 343 17.39 0.27 16.77
CA ALA A 343 17.35 -0.70 15.69
C ALA A 343 17.46 -0.06 14.30
N MET A 344 16.79 1.08 14.07
CA MET A 344 16.85 1.83 12.81
C MET A 344 18.27 2.20 12.40
N SER A 345 19.11 2.52 13.38
CA SER A 345 20.51 2.94 13.16
C SER A 345 21.52 1.79 13.22
N ALA A 346 21.10 0.58 13.59
CA ALA A 346 21.98 -0.55 13.84
C ALA A 346 22.16 -1.45 12.60
N GLU A 347 23.28 -2.19 12.59
CA GLU A 347 23.58 -3.19 11.57
C GLU A 347 24.12 -4.49 12.18
N GLY A 348 24.13 -5.56 11.39
CA GLY A 348 24.71 -6.85 11.77
C GLY A 348 24.17 -7.40 13.10
N ALA A 349 25.07 -7.83 13.98
CA ALA A 349 24.70 -8.41 15.27
C ALA A 349 24.00 -7.41 16.21
N ALA A 350 24.34 -6.11 16.13
CA ALA A 350 23.70 -5.08 16.94
C ALA A 350 22.23 -4.89 16.52
N PHE A 351 21.95 -4.89 15.22
CA PHE A 351 20.58 -4.88 14.71
C PHE A 351 19.78 -6.09 15.21
N GLY A 352 20.36 -7.29 15.09
CA GLY A 352 19.72 -8.51 15.59
C GLY A 352 19.38 -8.46 17.08
N ALA A 353 20.29 -7.92 17.91
CA ALA A 353 20.04 -7.76 19.34
C ALA A 353 18.90 -6.76 19.62
N GLN A 354 18.86 -5.62 18.93
CA GLN A 354 17.79 -4.62 19.09
C GLN A 354 16.42 -5.16 18.67
N VAL A 355 16.34 -5.84 17.54
CA VAL A 355 15.07 -6.44 17.07
C VAL A 355 14.58 -7.54 18.02
N GLN A 356 15.48 -8.33 18.61
CA GLN A 356 15.12 -9.31 19.64
C GLN A 356 14.64 -8.65 20.93
N ALA A 357 15.28 -7.56 21.36
CA ALA A 357 14.83 -6.78 22.50
C ALA A 357 13.43 -6.18 22.25
N LEU A 358 13.18 -5.65 21.05
CA LEU A 358 11.88 -5.12 20.66
C LEU A 358 10.79 -6.21 20.70
N ALA A 359 11.06 -7.39 20.15
CA ALA A 359 10.13 -8.51 20.21
C ALA A 359 9.82 -8.97 21.64
N ALA A 360 10.77 -8.82 22.57
CA ALA A 360 10.56 -9.16 23.98
C ALA A 360 9.59 -8.22 24.70
N MET A 361 9.30 -7.03 24.13
CA MET A 361 8.32 -6.07 24.65
C MET A 361 6.87 -6.46 24.37
N ALA A 362 6.61 -7.56 23.65
CA ALA A 362 5.24 -8.05 23.36
C ALA A 362 4.46 -8.58 24.59
N LYS A 363 4.94 -8.37 25.81
CA LYS A 363 4.44 -9.00 27.05
C LYS A 363 3.61 -8.06 27.92
#